data_AF-A0A2X1JDN9-F1
#
_entry.id   AF-A0A2X1JDN9-F1
#
_cell.length_a   1.000
_cell.length_b   1.000
_cell.length_c   1.000
_cell.angle_alpha   90.00
_cell.angle_beta   90.00
_cell.angle_gamma   90.00
#
_symmetry.space_group_name_H-M   'P 1'
#
loop_
_entity.id
_entity.type
_entity.pdbx_description
1 polymer ?
#
loop_
_entity_poly.entity_id
_entity_poly.type
_entity_poly.pdbx_seq_one_letter_code
_entity_poly.pdbx_strand_id
1 'polypeptide(L)' 'MILTGDNPRAAAAIAGELGLEFKAGLLPEDKVKAVTKLNQHAPLAMVGDGINDAPAMKAAAIGIAMGSGTDVALETG' A
#
# COMPACT_ATOMS: atom_id res chain seq x y z
N MET A 1 4.31 -8.22 3.66
CA MET A 1 2.95 -8.21 4.22
C MET A 1 2.04 -7.34 3.36
N ILE A 2 0.73 -7.56 3.40
CA ILE A 2 -0.28 -6.81 2.64
C ILE A 2 -1.01 -5.83 3.58
N LEU A 3 -1.18 -4.58 3.15
CA LEU A 3 -1.99 -3.58 3.83
C LEU A 3 -3.14 -3.16 2.89
N THR A 4 -4.38 -3.51 3.21
CA THR A 4 -5.54 -3.23 2.34
C THR A 4 -6.72 -2.61 3.11
N GLY A 5 -7.48 -1.78 2.39
CA GLY A 5 -8.79 -1.30 2.85
C GLY A 5 -9.93 -2.31 2.61
N ASP A 6 -9.67 -3.38 1.85
CA ASP A 6 -10.66 -4.41 1.54
C ASP A 6 -11.10 -5.17 2.78
N ASN A 7 -12.22 -5.88 2.64
CA ASN A 7 -12.70 -6.76 3.69
C ASN A 7 -11.69 -7.88 4.00
N PRO A 8 -11.63 -8.36 5.26
CA PRO A 8 -10.69 -9.39 5.67
C PRO A 8 -10.76 -10.71 4.89
N ARG A 9 -11.93 -11.06 4.35
CA ARG A 9 -12.11 -12.30 3.58
C ARG A 9 -11.37 -12.24 2.25
N ALA A 10 -11.50 -11.14 1.52
CA ALA A 10 -10.80 -10.92 0.26
C ALA A 10 -9.27 -10.85 0.49
N ALA A 11 -8.85 -10.11 1.51
CA ALA A 11 -7.44 -9.98 1.88
C ALA A 11 -6.81 -11.35 2.24
N ALA A 12 -7.51 -12.17 3.03
CA ALA A 12 -7.04 -13.49 3.44
C ALA A 12 -6.85 -14.45 2.26
N ALA A 13 -7.71 -14.39 1.24
CA ALA A 13 -7.59 -15.23 0.06
C ALA A 13 -6.27 -14.95 -0.69
N ILE A 14 -6.02 -13.69 -1.03
CA ILE A 14 -4.81 -13.28 -1.76
C ILE A 14 -3.55 -13.46 -0.91
N ALA A 15 -3.62 -13.10 0.38
CA ALA A 15 -2.50 -13.26 1.30
C ALA A 15 -2.12 -14.73 1.51
N GLY A 16 -3.12 -15.61 1.57
CA GLY A 16 -2.93 -17.06 1.69
C GLY A 16 -2.24 -17.67 0.46
N GLU A 17 -2.64 -17.28 -0.74
CA GLU A 17 -2.00 -17.72 -1.98
C GLU A 17 -0.52 -17.31 -2.06
N LEU A 18 -0.18 -16.14 -1.53
CA LEU A 18 1.18 -15.60 -1.54
C LEU A 18 2.02 -15.99 -0.31
N GLY A 19 1.42 -16.64 0.70
CA GLY A 19 2.08 -16.94 1.97
C GLY A 19 2.51 -15.69 2.76
N LEU A 20 1.76 -14.59 2.63
CA LEU A 20 2.06 -13.31 3.26
C LEU A 20 1.13 -13.03 4.44
N GLU A 21 1.63 -12.35 5.46
CA GLU A 21 0.78 -11.72 6.48
C GLU A 21 -0.01 -10.55 5.87
N PHE A 22 -1.20 -10.26 6.42
CA PHE A 22 -2.02 -9.13 5.97
C PHE A 22 -2.69 -8.36 7.12
N LYS A 23 -3.04 -7.11 6.84
CA LYS A 23 -4.00 -6.29 7.60
C LYS A 23 -5.05 -5.74 6.64
N ALA A 24 -6.31 -5.91 6.99
CA ALA A 24 -7.47 -5.59 6.16
C ALA A 24 -8.42 -4.61 6.86
N GLY A 25 -9.35 -4.01 6.10
CA GLY A 25 -10.30 -3.01 6.59
C GLY A 25 -9.62 -1.73 7.08
N LEU A 26 -8.44 -1.41 6.54
CA LEU A 26 -7.66 -0.27 6.98
C LEU A 26 -8.16 1.03 6.35
N LEU A 27 -8.27 2.07 7.17
CA LEU A 27 -8.39 3.45 6.68
C LEU A 27 -7.03 3.94 6.17
N PRO A 28 -6.98 5.02 5.35
CA PRO A 28 -5.71 5.58 4.87
C PRO A 28 -4.73 5.91 6.01
N GLU A 29 -5.22 6.44 7.13
CA GLU A 29 -4.42 6.73 8.31
C GLU A 29 -3.83 5.48 8.99
N ASP A 30 -4.53 4.36 8.93
CA ASP A 30 -4.05 3.10 9.52
C ASP A 30 -2.93 2.49 8.68
N LYS A 31 -3.02 2.63 7.35
CA LYS A 31 -1.92 2.28 6.44
C LYS A 31 -0.67 3.10 6.77
N VAL A 32 -0.81 4.41 6.96
CA VAL A 32 0.31 5.29 7.35
C VAL A 32 0.93 4.84 8.68
N LYS A 33 0.10 4.66 9.72
CA LYS A 33 0.57 4.19 11.05
C LYS A 33 1.32 2.86 10.94
N ALA A 34 0.80 1.92 10.15
CA ALA A 34 1.44 0.62 9.94
C ALA A 34 2.80 0.77 9.25
N VAL A 35 2.88 1.54 8.16
CA VAL A 35 4.11 1.79 7.42
C VAL A 35 5.16 2.48 8.29
N THR A 36 4.79 3.56 8.99
CA THR A 36 5.71 4.26 9.90
C THR A 36 6.27 3.32 10.95
N LYS A 37 5.43 2.48 11.57
CA LYS A 37 5.87 1.51 12.58
C LYS A 37 6.83 0.48 12.01
N LEU A 38 6.58 -0.03 10.81
CA LEU A 38 7.45 -1.02 10.16
C LEU A 38 8.79 -0.38 9.73
N ASN A 39 8.74 0.84 9.20
CA ASN A 39 9.91 1.57 8.74
C ASN A 39 10.89 1.92 9.89
N GLN A 40 10.40 1.97 11.14
CA GLN A 40 11.26 2.12 12.33
C GLN A 40 12.12 0.89 12.62
N HIS A 41 11.71 -0.30 12.17
CA HIS A 41 12.46 -1.54 12.42
C HIS A 41 13.49 -1.79 11.32
N ALA A 42 13.15 -1.50 10.06
CA ALA A 42 14.04 -1.59 8.91
C ALA A 42 13.52 -0.68 7.78
N PRO A 43 14.40 -0.18 6.88
CA PRO A 43 13.97 0.56 5.70
C PRO A 43 12.94 -0.22 4.90
N LEU A 44 11.75 0.36 4.75
CA LEU A 44 10.62 -0.27 4.09
C LEU A 44 10.40 0.30 2.68
N ALA A 45 10.28 -0.60 1.70
CA ALA A 45 9.73 -0.26 0.40
C ALA A 45 8.21 -0.54 0.39
N MET A 46 7.42 0.44 -0.02
CA MET A 46 5.97 0.32 -0.17
C MET A 46 5.60 0.38 -1.66
N VAL A 47 4.78 -0.58 -2.09
CA VAL A 47 4.20 -0.64 -3.43
C VAL A 47 2.70 -0.38 -3.33
N GLY A 48 2.16 0.51 -4.15
CA GLY A 48 0.73 0.87 -4.12
C GLY A 48 0.28 1.57 -5.41
N ASP A 49 -1.00 1.89 -5.52
CA ASP A 49 -1.60 2.52 -6.73
C ASP A 49 -1.28 4.02 -6.89
N GLY A 50 -0.58 4.61 -5.93
CA GLY A 50 -0.18 6.02 -5.93
C GLY A 50 -1.28 7.02 -5.55
N ILE A 51 -2.56 6.69 -5.73
CA ILE A 51 -3.69 7.58 -5.38
C ILE A 51 -4.16 7.31 -3.95
N ASN A 52 -4.56 6.07 -3.65
CA ASN A 52 -5.07 5.68 -2.34
C ASN A 52 -3.93 5.44 -1.34
N ASP A 53 -2.77 5.02 -1.86
CA ASP A 53 -1.61 4.65 -1.07
C ASP A 53 -0.59 5.79 -0.91
N ALA A 54 -0.78 6.94 -1.58
CA ALA A 54 0.15 8.07 -1.56
C ALA A 54 0.63 8.49 -0.16
N PRO A 55 -0.26 8.67 0.85
CA PRO A 55 0.17 9.06 2.19
C PRO A 55 1.08 8.03 2.85
N ALA A 56 0.76 6.74 2.69
CA ALA A 56 1.52 5.66 3.27
C ALA A 56 2.85 5.46 2.53
N MET A 57 2.88 5.64 1.21
CA MET A 57 4.09 5.58 0.40
C MET A 57 5.09 6.69 0.78
N LYS A 58 4.61 7.90 1.08
CA LYS A 58 5.45 9.00 1.59
C LYS A 58 6.07 8.71 2.96
N ALA A 59 5.46 7.82 3.76
CA ALA A 59 5.96 7.43 5.07
C ALA A 59 6.98 6.26 5.01
N ALA A 60 7.10 5.61 3.86
CA ALA A 60 8.07 4.54 3.62
C ALA A 60 9.46 5.11 3.30
N ALA A 61 10.50 4.28 3.35
CA ALA A 61 11.83 4.67 2.88
C ALA A 61 11.86 4.79 1.35
N ILE A 62 11.13 3.92 0.65
CA ILE A 62 10.95 3.95 -0.81
C ILE A 62 9.47 3.73 -1.12
N GLY A 63 8.88 4.63 -1.90
CA GLY A 63 7.53 4.47 -2.44
C GLY A 63 7.59 4.11 -3.93
N ILE A 64 6.92 3.03 -4.33
CA ILE A 64 6.81 2.57 -5.71
C ILE A 64 5.34 2.64 -6.12
N ALA A 65 5.00 3.57 -7.02
CA ALA A 65 3.67 3.64 -7.59
C ALA A 65 3.54 2.63 -8.72
N MET A 66 2.56 1.75 -8.64
CA MET A 66 2.09 0.97 -9.78
C MET A 66 1.30 1.93 -10.67
N GLY A 67 1.77 2.15 -11.89
CA GLY A 67 1.03 2.94 -12.86
C GLY A 67 -0.26 2.21 -13.24
N SER A 68 -1.37 2.53 -12.60
CA SER A 68 -2.69 2.28 -13.17
C SER A 68 -2.91 3.36 -14.23
N GLY A 69 -3.05 2.97 -15.50
CA GLY A 69 -3.05 3.86 -16.66
C GLY A 69 -4.20 4.88 -16.76
N THR A 70 -4.25 5.85 -15.84
CA THR A 70 -5.24 6.95 -15.88
C THR A 70 -4.68 8.35 -15.60
N ASP A 71 -3.38 8.52 -15.31
CA ASP A 71 -2.73 9.86 -15.32
C ASP A 71 -1.71 10.08 -16.44
N VAL A 72 -1.35 9.05 -17.23
CA VAL A 72 -0.66 9.23 -18.53
C VAL A 72 -1.68 9.48 -19.65
N ALA A 73 -2.69 10.30 -19.37
CA ALA A 73 -3.62 10.81 -20.37
C ALA A 73 -3.75 12.35 -20.34
N LEU A 74 -3.07 13.05 -19.41
CA LEU A 74 -3.23 14.49 -19.24
C LEU A 74 -1.94 15.32 -19.16
N GLU A 75 -0.76 14.75 -19.39
CA GLU A 75 0.44 15.54 -19.72
C GLU A 75 0.58 15.67 -21.26
N THR A 76 -0.38 16.36 -21.88
CA THR A 76 -0.18 17.04 -23.16
C THR A 76 -0.63 18.48 -22.98
N GLY A 77 0.34 19.36 -22.77
CA GLY A 77 0.18 20.80 -22.58
C GLY A 77 1.52 21.47 -22.33
#